data_AF-A0A838V4C9-F1
#
_entry.id   AF-A0A838V4C9-F1
#
_cell.length_a   1.000
_cell.length_b   1.000
_cell.length_c   1.000
_cell.angle_alpha   90.00
_cell.angle_beta   90.00
_cell.angle_gamma   90.00
#
_symmetry.space_group_name_H-M   'P 1'
#
loop_
_entity.id
_entity.type
_entity.pdbx_description
1 polymer ?
#
loop_
_entity_poly.entity_id
_entity_poly.type
_entity_poly.pdbx_seq_one_letter_code
_entity_poly.pdbx_strand_id
1 'polypeptide(L)'
;MFHVEISSGFHHARVFNLNDEDLTEKVIEPWLDDRRIEMGDHEWEPRESRLRILEGPRMETTDLSFGQGWSNAERASEDVTKSKMASAPPARVPDAFLIEAENPEAVTADLLSNHDGRAIQWGEARQRLDSRDQKVAAVILVVRPPEP
;
A
#
# COMPACT_ATOMS: atom_id res chain seq x y z
N MET A 1 -5.08 1.69 -19.98
CA MET A 1 -5.62 0.45 -19.39
C MET A 1 -4.44 -0.39 -18.99
N PHE A 2 -4.49 -1.05 -17.84
CA PHE A 2 -3.33 -1.73 -17.26
C PHE A 2 -3.55 -3.23 -17.05
N HIS A 3 -2.49 -3.99 -17.23
CA HIS A 3 -2.45 -5.43 -16.98
C HIS A 3 -1.28 -5.73 -16.05
N VAL A 4 -1.55 -6.46 -14.99
CA VAL A 4 -0.60 -6.65 -13.89
C VAL A 4 -0.29 -8.12 -13.75
N GLU A 5 1.00 -8.42 -13.55
CA GLU A 5 1.47 -9.72 -13.09
C GLU A 5 2.25 -9.51 -11.79
N ILE A 6 1.93 -10.31 -10.77
CA ILE A 6 2.80 -10.54 -9.62
C ILE A 6 3.27 -11.98 -9.66
N SER A 7 4.56 -12.20 -9.45
CA SER A 7 5.16 -13.54 -9.46
C SER A 7 6.18 -13.74 -8.35
N SER A 8 6.29 -14.98 -7.88
CA SER A 8 7.31 -15.44 -6.93
C SER A 8 7.58 -16.93 -7.18
N GLY A 9 8.83 -17.27 -7.48
CA GLY A 9 9.20 -18.63 -7.89
C GLY A 9 8.43 -19.10 -9.14
N PHE A 10 7.64 -20.16 -8.99
CA PHE A 10 6.80 -20.72 -10.06
C PHE A 10 5.36 -20.19 -10.06
N HIS A 11 4.97 -19.45 -9.02
CA HIS A 11 3.64 -18.90 -8.87
C HIS A 11 3.56 -17.54 -9.56
N HIS A 12 2.43 -17.29 -10.21
CA HIS A 12 2.08 -15.98 -10.72
C HIS A 12 0.58 -15.75 -10.63
N ALA A 13 0.18 -14.51 -10.36
CA ALA A 13 -1.19 -14.04 -10.51
C ALA A 13 -1.21 -12.94 -11.57
N ARG A 14 -2.28 -12.90 -12.34
CA ARG A 14 -2.47 -11.94 -13.43
C ARG A 14 -3.85 -11.33 -13.36
N VAL A 15 -3.90 -10.01 -13.48
CA VAL A 15 -5.15 -9.27 -13.58
C VAL A 15 -5.06 -8.39 -14.82
N PHE A 16 -6.12 -8.39 -15.61
CA PHE A 16 -6.21 -7.64 -16.86
C PHE A 16 -7.23 -6.52 -16.72
N ASN A 17 -7.06 -5.49 -17.53
CA ASN A 17 -8.02 -4.40 -17.69
C ASN A 17 -8.28 -3.57 -16.43
N LEU A 18 -7.23 -3.29 -15.64
CA LEU A 18 -7.30 -2.32 -14.55
C LEU A 18 -7.33 -0.89 -15.12
N ASN A 19 -8.16 -0.04 -14.54
CA ASN A 19 -8.03 1.41 -14.73
C ASN A 19 -6.87 1.95 -13.85
N ASP A 20 -6.56 3.24 -13.97
CA ASP A 20 -5.44 3.86 -13.25
C ASP A 20 -5.66 3.94 -11.72
N GLU A 21 -6.92 4.16 -11.31
CA GLU A 21 -7.33 4.22 -9.89
C GLU A 21 -7.18 2.84 -9.22
N ASP A 22 -7.76 1.80 -9.81
CA ASP A 22 -7.65 0.42 -9.35
C ASP A 22 -6.19 -0.07 -9.34
N LEU A 23 -5.41 0.27 -10.37
CA LEU A 23 -3.98 -0.03 -10.39
C LEU A 23 -3.28 0.63 -9.19
N THR A 24 -3.58 1.89 -8.94
CA THR A 24 -2.94 2.66 -7.87
C THR A 24 -3.30 2.09 -6.50
N GLU A 25 -4.59 2.02 -6.18
CA GLU A 25 -5.09 1.64 -4.86
C GLU A 25 -4.83 0.16 -4.51
N LYS A 26 -4.95 -0.76 -5.48
CA LYS A 26 -4.90 -2.21 -5.23
C LYS A 26 -3.52 -2.80 -5.45
N VAL A 27 -2.64 -2.13 -6.19
CA VAL A 27 -1.32 -2.67 -6.55
C VAL A 27 -0.21 -1.71 -6.17
N ILE A 28 -0.17 -0.49 -6.72
CA ILE A 28 0.97 0.41 -6.54
C ILE A 28 1.14 0.83 -5.08
N GLU A 29 0.08 1.32 -4.44
CA GLU A 29 0.12 1.77 -3.05
C GLU A 29 0.53 0.62 -2.11
N PRO A 30 -0.15 -0.55 -2.11
CA PRO A 30 0.31 -1.71 -1.34
C PRO A 30 1.75 -2.13 -1.64
N TRP A 31 2.18 -2.08 -2.90
CA TRP A 31 3.53 -2.48 -3.28
C TRP A 31 4.61 -1.55 -2.70
N LEU A 32 4.41 -0.24 -2.81
CA LEU A 32 5.32 0.78 -2.25
C LEU A 32 5.32 0.77 -0.72
N ASP A 33 4.17 0.46 -0.15
CA ASP A 33 3.97 0.32 1.29
C ASP A 33 4.52 -0.99 1.88
N ASP A 34 5.03 -1.88 1.03
CA ASP A 34 5.47 -3.22 1.38
C ASP A 34 4.37 -4.05 2.08
N ARG A 35 3.12 -3.87 1.65
CA ARG A 35 1.95 -4.62 2.12
C ARG A 35 1.68 -5.82 1.23
N ARG A 36 1.15 -6.88 1.85
CA ARG A 36 0.63 -8.02 1.11
C ARG A 36 -0.47 -7.58 0.15
N ILE A 37 -0.40 -8.09 -1.08
CA ILE A 37 -1.37 -7.83 -2.14
C ILE A 37 -2.18 -9.09 -2.36
N GLU A 38 -3.50 -9.00 -2.24
CA GLU A 38 -4.39 -10.09 -2.63
C GLU A 38 -4.59 -10.04 -4.15
N MET A 39 -4.18 -11.11 -4.84
CA MET A 39 -4.34 -11.20 -6.30
C MET A 39 -4.48 -12.65 -6.75
N GLY A 40 -5.57 -12.94 -7.45
CA GLY A 40 -5.97 -14.32 -7.73
C GLY A 40 -6.31 -15.04 -6.43
N ASP A 41 -5.79 -16.26 -6.27
CA ASP A 41 -6.01 -17.09 -5.07
C ASP A 41 -4.86 -17.00 -4.05
N HIS A 42 -3.99 -16.00 -4.18
CA HIS A 42 -2.78 -15.86 -3.36
C HIS A 42 -2.63 -14.46 -2.77
N GLU A 43 -1.99 -14.39 -1.60
CA GLU A 43 -1.41 -13.17 -1.05
C GLU A 43 0.06 -13.08 -1.46
N TRP A 44 0.48 -11.89 -1.91
CA TRP A 44 1.81 -11.64 -2.43
C TRP A 44 2.57 -10.66 -1.56
N GLU A 45 3.75 -11.04 -1.06
CA GLU A 45 4.66 -10.16 -0.32
C GLU A 45 5.56 -9.39 -1.31
N PRO A 46 5.54 -8.04 -1.34
CA PRO A 46 6.29 -7.25 -2.33
C PRO A 46 7.80 -7.52 -2.31
N ARG A 47 8.41 -7.65 -1.12
CA ARG A 47 9.84 -8.00 -0.96
C ARG A 47 10.24 -9.35 -1.55
N GLU A 48 9.31 -10.29 -1.62
CA GLU A 48 9.56 -11.65 -2.09
C GLU A 48 9.02 -11.90 -3.51
N SER A 49 8.46 -10.86 -4.13
CA SER A 49 7.75 -10.96 -5.40
C SER A 49 8.33 -10.02 -6.46
N ARG A 50 7.93 -10.25 -7.71
CA ARG A 50 8.20 -9.36 -8.84
C ARG A 50 6.89 -8.83 -9.39
N LEU A 51 6.79 -7.50 -9.51
CA LEU A 51 5.67 -6.80 -10.13
C LEU A 51 6.01 -6.44 -11.58
N ARG A 52 5.05 -6.68 -12.48
CA ARG A 52 5.06 -6.15 -13.84
C ARG A 52 3.72 -5.47 -14.12
N ILE A 53 3.78 -4.28 -14.71
CA ILE A 53 2.63 -3.48 -15.12
C ILE A 53 2.79 -3.17 -16.60
N LEU A 54 1.85 -3.66 -17.40
CA LEU A 54 1.76 -3.38 -18.82
C LEU A 54 0.65 -2.36 -19.08
N GLU A 55 0.93 -1.35 -19.89
CA GLU A 55 -0.07 -0.40 -20.38
C GLU A 55 -0.35 -0.64 -21.86
N GLY A 56 -1.63 -0.84 -22.19
CA GLY A 56 -2.02 -1.15 -23.56
C GLY A 56 -3.53 -1.15 -23.77
N PRO A 57 -4.00 -1.73 -24.89
CA PRO A 57 -5.42 -1.84 -25.19
C PRO A 57 -6.12 -2.75 -24.17
N ARG A 58 -7.45 -2.61 -24.10
CA ARG A 58 -8.30 -3.53 -23.34
C ARG A 58 -8.17 -4.94 -23.95
N MET A 59 -7.97 -5.95 -23.11
CA MET A 59 -7.99 -7.35 -23.48
C MET A 59 -9.43 -7.86 -23.50
N GLU A 60 -9.88 -8.34 -24.66
CA GLU A 60 -11.19 -8.94 -24.82
C GLU A 60 -11.18 -10.43 -24.43
N THR A 61 -12.36 -11.03 -24.28
CA THR A 61 -12.48 -12.45 -23.87
C THR A 61 -11.70 -13.39 -24.79
N THR A 62 -11.65 -13.12 -26.09
CA THR A 62 -10.85 -13.87 -27.06
C THR A 62 -9.36 -13.79 -26.79
N ASP A 63 -8.86 -12.65 -26.32
CA ASP A 63 -7.44 -12.46 -26.02
C ASP A 63 -7.03 -13.21 -24.75
N LEU A 64 -7.95 -13.35 -23.80
CA LEU A 64 -7.73 -14.01 -22.51
C LEU A 64 -7.92 -15.54 -22.56
N SER A 65 -8.43 -16.06 -23.67
CA SER A 65 -8.76 -17.48 -23.84
C SER A 65 -7.50 -18.36 -23.90
N PHE A 66 -7.66 -19.62 -23.49
CA PHE A 66 -6.61 -20.66 -23.56
C PHE A 66 -5.28 -20.29 -22.88
N GLY A 67 -5.31 -19.45 -21.84
CA GLY A 67 -4.12 -19.04 -21.09
C GLY A 67 -3.17 -18.11 -21.86
N GLN A 68 -3.59 -17.58 -23.01
CA GLN A 68 -2.76 -16.71 -23.86
C GLN A 68 -2.80 -15.23 -23.44
N GLY A 69 -3.65 -14.87 -22.48
CA GLY A 69 -3.88 -13.48 -22.08
C GLY A 69 -2.60 -12.69 -21.81
N TRP A 70 -1.65 -13.26 -21.08
CA TRP A 70 -0.39 -12.55 -20.77
C TRP A 70 0.50 -12.37 -22.00
N SER A 71 0.67 -13.41 -22.81
CA SER A 71 1.47 -13.30 -24.04
C SER A 71 0.88 -12.29 -25.02
N ASN A 72 -0.46 -12.20 -25.07
CA ASN A 72 -1.16 -11.21 -25.87
C ASN A 72 -0.98 -9.79 -25.31
N ALA A 73 -1.11 -9.61 -23.99
CA ALA A 73 -0.84 -8.34 -23.33
C ALA A 73 0.59 -7.87 -23.57
N GLU A 74 1.60 -8.74 -23.39
CA GLU A 74 3.02 -8.41 -23.63
C GLU A 74 3.29 -7.95 -25.07
N ARG A 75 2.59 -8.52 -26.05
CA ARG A 75 2.77 -8.15 -27.46
C ARG A 75 2.08 -6.84 -27.82
N ALA A 76 0.97 -6.53 -27.16
CA ALA A 76 0.11 -5.39 -27.48
C ALA A 76 0.34 -4.17 -26.58
N SER A 77 1.18 -4.28 -25.57
CA SER A 77 1.33 -3.29 -24.49
C SER A 77 2.80 -2.93 -24.27
N GLU A 78 3.03 -1.82 -23.57
CA GLU A 78 4.35 -1.40 -23.10
C GLU A 78 4.53 -1.73 -21.62
N ASP A 79 5.73 -2.16 -21.21
CA ASP A 79 6.06 -2.35 -19.79
C ASP A 79 6.35 -0.99 -19.14
N VAL A 80 5.36 -0.50 -18.38
CA VAL A 80 5.40 0.81 -17.71
C VAL A 80 5.76 0.69 -16.23
N THR A 81 6.16 -0.49 -15.74
CA THR A 81 6.37 -0.77 -14.31
C THR A 81 7.24 0.29 -13.66
N LYS A 82 8.42 0.58 -14.22
CA LYS A 82 9.35 1.58 -13.67
C LYS A 82 8.77 2.99 -13.67
N SER A 83 8.08 3.37 -14.75
CA SER A 83 7.49 4.71 -14.88
C SER A 83 6.35 4.90 -13.87
N LYS A 84 5.49 3.89 -13.70
CA LYS A 84 4.40 3.91 -12.72
C LYS A 84 4.91 3.93 -11.29
N MET A 85 5.91 3.12 -10.95
CA MET A 85 6.53 3.18 -9.61
C MET A 85 7.19 4.55 -9.33
N ALA A 86 7.79 5.18 -10.32
CA ALA A 86 8.45 6.48 -10.14
C ALA A 86 7.49 7.67 -10.07
N SER A 87 6.31 7.56 -10.71
CA SER A 87 5.27 8.60 -10.71
C SER A 87 4.21 8.42 -9.62
N ALA A 88 4.28 7.31 -8.89
CA ALA A 88 3.37 7.03 -7.80
C ALA A 88 3.50 8.09 -6.69
N PRO A 89 2.38 8.48 -6.06
CA PRO A 89 2.44 9.30 -4.88
C PRO A 89 3.26 8.59 -3.78
N PRO A 90 3.98 9.33 -2.93
CA PRO A 90 4.69 8.72 -1.81
C PRO A 90 3.70 7.93 -0.94
N ALA A 91 4.16 6.77 -0.47
CA ALA A 91 3.46 5.94 0.52
C ALA A 91 2.86 6.82 1.63
N ARG A 92 1.53 6.82 1.78
CA ARG A 92 0.85 7.52 2.87
C ARG A 92 0.87 6.65 4.11
N VAL A 93 2.03 6.56 4.75
CA VAL A 93 2.11 6.11 6.14
C VAL A 93 1.86 7.31 7.05
N PRO A 94 1.13 7.14 8.17
CA PRO A 94 1.12 8.18 9.20
C PRO A 94 2.55 8.46 9.65
N ASP A 95 2.93 9.73 9.72
CA ASP A 95 4.23 10.10 10.26
C ASP A 95 4.31 9.66 11.73
N ALA A 96 5.39 8.97 12.11
CA ALA A 96 5.59 8.51 13.48
C ALA A 96 6.56 9.44 14.22
N PHE A 97 6.10 10.03 15.32
CA PHE A 97 6.89 10.93 16.16
C PHE A 97 7.06 10.36 17.57
N LEU A 98 8.25 10.55 18.14
CA LEU A 98 8.55 10.26 19.54
C LEU A 98 8.83 11.58 20.26
N ILE A 99 8.11 11.82 21.35
CA ILE A 99 8.35 12.93 22.27
C ILE A 99 8.84 12.35 23.58
N GLU A 100 10.10 12.60 23.91
CA GLU A 100 10.66 12.27 25.22
C GLU A 100 10.44 13.45 26.17
N ALA A 101 9.82 13.18 27.32
CA ALA A 101 9.52 14.20 28.32
C ALA A 101 9.69 13.66 29.73
N GLU A 102 10.21 14.48 30.66
CA GLU A 102 10.32 14.11 32.08
C GLU A 102 8.94 13.78 32.69
N ASN A 103 7.90 14.47 32.23
CA ASN A 103 6.50 14.25 32.61
C ASN A 103 5.63 14.03 31.34
N PRO A 104 5.55 12.80 30.83
CA PRO A 104 4.75 12.46 29.65
C PRO A 104 3.26 12.77 29.80
N GLU A 105 2.73 12.63 31.02
CA GLU A 105 1.32 12.86 31.33
C GLU A 105 0.95 14.34 31.14
N ALA A 106 1.83 15.26 31.55
CA ALA A 106 1.62 16.70 31.37
C ALA A 106 1.63 17.10 29.89
N VAL A 107 2.57 16.58 29.09
CA VAL A 107 2.61 16.83 27.64
C VAL A 107 1.37 16.26 26.96
N THR A 108 0.95 15.05 27.34
CA THR A 108 -0.26 14.43 26.80
C THR A 108 -1.52 15.25 27.14
N ALA A 109 -1.63 15.74 28.37
CA ALA A 109 -2.76 16.58 28.79
C ALA A 109 -2.82 17.91 28.01
N ASP A 110 -1.68 18.53 27.74
CA ASP A 110 -1.60 19.74 26.92
C ASP A 110 -2.03 19.49 25.47
N LEU A 111 -1.54 18.41 24.85
CA LEU A 111 -1.93 18.00 23.50
C LEU A 111 -3.44 17.75 23.38
N LEU A 112 -4.05 17.09 24.37
CA LEU A 112 -5.49 16.83 24.38
C LEU A 112 -6.30 18.12 24.54
N SER A 113 -5.85 19.04 25.40
CA SER A 113 -6.55 20.29 25.70
C SER A 113 -6.51 21.28 24.54
N ASN A 114 -5.39 21.36 23.81
CA ASN A 114 -5.19 22.33 22.73
C ASN A 114 -5.80 21.91 21.39
N HIS A 115 -6.13 20.62 21.20
CA HIS A 115 -6.55 20.07 19.91
C HIS A 115 -7.90 19.32 19.92
N ASP A 116 -8.75 19.58 20.92
CA ASP A 116 -10.02 18.85 21.12
C ASP A 116 -9.81 17.32 21.10
N GLY A 117 -8.68 16.91 21.69
CA GLY A 117 -8.24 15.53 21.66
C GLY A 117 -9.06 14.68 22.62
N ARG A 118 -9.35 13.44 22.21
CA ARG A 118 -9.95 12.43 23.09
C ARG A 118 -9.03 11.22 23.20
N ALA A 119 -8.99 10.62 24.39
CA ALA A 119 -8.38 9.31 24.57
C ALA A 119 -9.20 8.25 23.80
N ILE A 120 -8.51 7.45 23.01
CA ILE A 120 -9.08 6.26 22.34
C ILE A 120 -8.43 5.01 22.92
N GLN A 121 -9.13 3.88 22.84
CA GLN A 121 -8.56 2.59 23.25
C GLN A 121 -7.44 2.19 22.28
N TRP A 122 -6.41 1.53 22.79
CA TRP A 122 -5.30 1.05 21.95
C TRP A 122 -5.79 0.17 20.79
N GLY A 123 -6.82 -0.65 21.01
CA GLY A 123 -7.44 -1.45 19.94
C GLY A 123 -8.02 -0.61 18.81
N GLU A 124 -8.67 0.52 19.10
CA GLU A 124 -9.19 1.45 18.09
C GLU A 124 -8.04 2.13 17.34
N ALA A 125 -7.01 2.61 18.08
CA ALA A 125 -5.83 3.22 17.48
C ALA A 125 -5.11 2.25 16.53
N ARG A 126 -4.85 1.04 17.01
CA ARG A 126 -4.23 -0.03 16.23
C ARG A 126 -5.07 -0.38 15.01
N GLN A 127 -6.39 -0.52 15.13
CA GLN A 127 -7.25 -0.79 13.98
C GLN A 127 -7.12 0.32 12.92
N ARG A 128 -7.14 1.60 13.32
CA ARG A 128 -6.98 2.72 12.36
C ARG A 128 -5.63 2.69 11.66
N LEU A 129 -4.55 2.40 12.39
CA LEU A 129 -3.20 2.28 11.85
C LEU A 129 -3.05 1.05 10.93
N ASP A 130 -3.52 -0.11 11.38
CA ASP A 130 -3.49 -1.36 10.62
C ASP A 130 -4.35 -1.24 9.35
N SER A 131 -5.49 -0.52 9.43
CA SER A 131 -6.36 -0.22 8.28
C SER A 131 -5.84 0.91 7.38
N ARG A 132 -4.73 1.57 7.77
CA ARG A 132 -4.19 2.78 7.14
C ARG A 132 -5.29 3.78 6.79
N ASP A 133 -6.14 4.07 7.78
CA ASP A 133 -7.20 5.07 7.68
C ASP A 133 -6.56 6.36 7.15
N GLN A 134 -6.91 6.76 5.92
CA GLN A 134 -6.30 7.92 5.24
C GLN A 134 -6.54 9.24 5.99
N LYS A 135 -7.40 9.23 7.01
CA LYS A 135 -7.62 10.35 7.92
C LYS A 135 -6.57 10.44 9.03
N VAL A 136 -5.73 9.42 9.22
CA VAL A 136 -4.66 9.40 10.20
C VAL A 136 -3.40 9.99 9.56
N ALA A 137 -3.08 11.22 9.93
CA ALA A 137 -1.87 11.89 9.44
C ALA A 137 -0.60 11.47 10.19
N ALA A 138 -0.70 11.18 11.49
CA ALA A 138 0.46 10.89 12.33
C ALA A 138 0.12 10.02 13.54
N VAL A 139 1.15 9.38 14.10
CA VAL A 139 1.17 8.75 15.42
C VAL A 139 2.21 9.45 16.27
N ILE A 140 1.83 9.84 17.49
CA ILE A 140 2.73 10.47 18.45
C ILE A 140 2.85 9.56 19.67
N LEU A 141 4.06 9.13 19.98
CA LEU A 141 4.41 8.42 21.20
C LEU A 141 5.04 9.41 22.17
N VAL A 142 4.46 9.57 23.35
CA VAL A 142 5.04 10.40 24.41
C VAL A 142 5.56 9.47 25.49
N VAL A 143 6.86 9.52 25.76
CA VAL A 143 7.53 8.58 26.67
C VAL A 143 8.41 9.31 27.69
N ARG A 144 8.66 8.64 28.81
CA ARG A 144 9.70 9.09 29.74
C ARG A 144 11.07 8.74 29.14
N PRO A 145 12.09 9.63 29.23
CA PRO A 145 13.43 9.29 28.80
C PRO A 145 13.97 8.08 29.59
N PRO A 146 14.88 7.29 29.00
CA PRO A 146 15.50 6.16 29.68
C PRO A 146 16.23 6.62 30.95
N GLU A 147 16.11 5.85 32.03
CA GLU A 147 16.90 6.09 33.24
C GLU A 147 18.40 5.84 32.93
N PRO A 148 19.30 6.71 33.44
CA PRO A 148 20.74 6.65 33.17
C PRO A 148 21.45 5.42 33.75
#